data_AF-A0A382TPL9-F1
#
_entry.id   AF-A0A382TPL9-F1
#
_cell.length_a   1.000
_cell.length_b   1.000
_cell.length_c   1.000
_cell.angle_alpha   90.00
_cell.angle_beta   90.00
_cell.angle_gamma   90.00
#
_symmetry.space_group_name_H-M   'P 1'
#
loop_
_entity.id
_entity.type
_entity.pdbx_description
1 polymer ?
#
loop_
_entity_poly.entity_id
_entity_poly.type
_entity_poly.pdbx_seq_one_letter_code
_entity_poly.pdbx_strand_id
1 'polypeptide(L)'
;MSSIILSTNKNYSASVVIALLAFPILSLAQESADSQREITWAGEVAVIFQEKCQECHRPNSIGPMSLLTYDEAKVFAPVIRY
;
A
#
# COMPACT_ATOMS: atom_id res chain seq x y z
N MET A 1 -40.87 -10.83 -23.00
CA MET A 1 -42.19 -11.09 -22.38
C MET A 1 -42.00 -12.35 -21.52
N SER A 2 -41.98 -12.32 -20.19
CA SER A 2 -42.93 -11.68 -19.28
C SER A 2 -42.36 -11.49 -17.86
N SER A 3 -42.63 -10.30 -17.30
CA SER A 3 -43.02 -9.98 -15.90
C SER A 3 -42.13 -10.52 -14.77
N ILE A 4 -41.26 -9.74 -14.10
CA ILE A 4 -41.56 -8.65 -13.14
C ILE A 4 -42.93 -8.81 -12.46
N ILE A 5 -42.98 -9.46 -11.30
CA ILE A 5 -43.77 -9.02 -10.13
C ILE A 5 -42.90 -9.21 -8.88
N LEU A 6 -42.06 -8.22 -8.63
CA LEU A 6 -41.65 -7.83 -7.30
C LEU A 6 -42.94 -7.46 -6.56
N SER A 7 -43.36 -8.22 -5.54
CA SER A 7 -44.37 -7.68 -4.62
C SER A 7 -43.72 -6.49 -3.93
N THR A 8 -44.20 -5.34 -4.36
CA THR A 8 -43.87 -4.01 -3.90
C THR A 8 -44.26 -3.90 -2.44
N ASN A 9 -43.30 -4.11 -1.55
CA ASN A 9 -43.09 -3.08 -0.56
C ASN A 9 -41.77 -2.39 -0.82
N LYS A 10 -41.90 -1.13 -1.15
CA LYS A 10 -41.05 -0.17 -0.48
C LYS A 10 -39.66 -0.05 -1.08
N ASN A 11 -39.39 -0.65 -2.25
CA ASN A 11 -38.49 -0.16 -3.29
C ASN A 11 -37.25 0.63 -2.83
N TYR A 12 -36.53 0.18 -1.81
CA TYR A 12 -35.31 0.86 -1.33
C TYR A 12 -34.32 -0.13 -0.71
N SER A 13 -34.79 -1.15 0.01
CA SER A 13 -33.90 -2.02 0.80
C SER A 13 -32.98 -2.90 -0.05
N ALA A 14 -33.47 -3.46 -1.17
CA ALA A 14 -32.62 -4.22 -2.08
C ALA A 14 -31.63 -3.32 -2.86
N SER A 15 -32.04 -2.08 -3.18
CA SER A 15 -31.17 -1.09 -3.83
C SER A 15 -30.02 -0.66 -2.93
N VAL A 16 -30.24 -0.55 -1.61
CA VAL A 16 -29.19 -0.25 -0.61
C VAL A 16 -28.16 -1.37 -0.50
N VAL A 17 -28.59 -2.63 -0.54
CA VAL A 17 -27.68 -3.79 -0.49
C VAL A 17 -26.82 -3.88 -1.76
N ILE A 18 -27.40 -3.58 -2.93
CA ILE A 18 -26.65 -3.51 -4.19
C ILE A 18 -25.66 -2.33 -4.20
N ALA A 19 -26.03 -1.18 -3.62
CA ALA A 19 -25.13 -0.04 -3.48
C ALA A 19 -23.95 -0.31 -2.52
N LEU A 20 -24.18 -1.01 -1.41
CA LEU A 20 -23.13 -1.46 -0.48
C LEU A 20 -22.16 -2.47 -1.11
N LEU A 21 -22.67 -3.39 -1.94
CA LEU A 21 -21.84 -4.35 -2.68
C LEU A 21 -21.11 -3.72 -3.88
N ALA A 22 -21.63 -2.62 -4.44
CA ALA A 22 -21.03 -1.91 -5.56
C ALA A 22 -20.03 -0.81 -5.14
N PHE A 23 -19.99 -0.41 -3.87
CA PHE A 23 -19.12 0.66 -3.38
C PHE A 23 -17.60 0.43 -3.51
N PRO A 24 -17.03 -0.80 -3.41
CA PRO A 24 -15.58 -0.96 -3.58
C PRO A 24 -15.15 -0.84 -5.05
N ILE A 25 -16.08 -0.87 -6.01
CA ILE A 25 -15.77 -0.92 -7.45
C ILE A 25 -15.28 0.44 -7.98
N LEU A 26 -15.62 1.54 -7.30
CA LEU A 26 -15.27 2.89 -7.75
C LEU A 26 -13.87 3.37 -7.31
N SER A 27 -13.13 2.57 -6.55
CA SER A 27 -11.83 2.96 -6.01
C SER A 27 -10.63 2.68 -6.95
N LEU A 28 -10.88 2.21 -8.19
CA LEU A 28 -9.82 1.88 -9.16
C LEU A 28 -9.34 3.07 -10.02
N ALA A 29 -9.86 4.28 -9.80
CA ALA A 29 -9.31 5.49 -10.38
C ALA A 29 -8.11 6.01 -9.55
N GLN A 30 -7.07 5.20 -9.39
CA GLN A 30 -5.76 5.71 -8.96
C GLN A 30 -4.90 5.91 -10.20
N GLU A 31 -4.74 7.20 -10.51
CA GLU A 31 -3.93 7.80 -11.56
C GLU A 31 -2.64 7.02 -11.85
N SER A 32 -2.54 6.45 -13.04
CA SER A 32 -1.28 6.00 -13.61
C SER A 32 -0.53 7.23 -14.13
N ALA A 33 0.04 8.03 -13.23
CA ALA A 33 1.04 9.00 -13.61
C ALA A 33 2.35 8.25 -13.86
N ASP A 34 2.59 7.90 -15.13
CA ASP A 34 3.93 7.61 -15.63
C ASP A 34 4.74 8.91 -15.66
N SER A 35 5.10 9.36 -14.47
CA SER A 35 6.18 10.29 -14.19
C SER A 35 7.08 9.50 -13.25
N GLN A 36 8.34 9.30 -13.62
CA GLN A 36 9.39 8.65 -12.81
C GLN A 36 9.02 8.60 -11.33
N ARG A 37 8.47 7.44 -10.89
CA ARG A 37 7.86 7.31 -9.56
C ARG A 37 8.86 7.83 -8.53
N GLU A 38 8.43 8.81 -7.74
CA GLU A 38 9.31 9.42 -6.75
C GLU A 38 9.78 8.33 -5.79
N ILE A 39 11.10 8.10 -5.76
CA ILE A 39 11.70 7.12 -4.87
C ILE A 39 11.73 7.73 -3.47
N THR A 40 11.02 7.10 -2.54
CA THR A 40 10.93 7.60 -1.16
C THR A 40 11.44 6.58 -0.16
N TRP A 41 11.84 7.06 1.02
CA TRP A 41 12.25 6.17 2.12
C TRP A 41 11.15 5.18 2.48
N ALA A 42 9.93 5.67 2.71
CA ALA A 42 8.79 4.86 3.11
C ALA A 42 8.22 3.98 1.99
N GLY A 43 8.63 4.21 0.74
CA GLY A 43 8.27 3.39 -0.41
C GLY A 43 9.36 2.35 -0.71
N GLU A 44 10.07 2.57 -1.81
CA GLU A 44 10.96 1.59 -2.42
C GLU A 44 12.18 1.28 -1.55
N VAL A 45 12.71 2.26 -0.82
CA VAL A 45 13.97 2.09 -0.07
C VAL A 45 13.77 1.25 1.19
N ALA A 46 12.69 1.46 1.95
CA ALA A 46 12.41 0.71 3.16
C ALA A 46 12.29 -0.80 2.88
N VAL A 47 11.68 -1.19 1.77
CA VAL A 47 11.54 -2.60 1.38
C VAL A 47 12.92 -3.24 1.19
N ILE A 48 13.83 -2.60 0.47
CA ILE A 48 15.19 -3.11 0.24
C ILE A 48 15.92 -3.27 1.59
N PHE A 49 15.84 -2.25 2.44
CA PHE A 49 16.52 -2.28 3.73
C PHE A 49 15.96 -3.38 4.63
N GLN A 50 14.65 -3.56 4.63
CA GLN A 50 13.97 -4.55 5.46
C GLN A 50 14.29 -5.98 5.01
N GLU A 51 14.36 -6.23 3.70
CA GLU A 51 14.65 -7.55 3.14
C GLU A 51 16.14 -7.92 3.14
N LYS A 52 17.04 -6.94 3.00
CA LYS A 52 18.46 -7.21 2.72
C LYS A 52 19.43 -6.75 3.80
N CYS A 53 19.03 -5.78 4.63
CA CYS A 53 19.96 -5.14 5.55
C CYS A 53 19.55 -5.34 7.02
N GLN A 54 18.27 -5.17 7.33
CA GLN A 54 17.79 -5.09 8.72
C GLN A 54 17.90 -6.43 9.48
N GLU A 55 17.98 -7.57 8.81
CA GLU A 55 18.24 -8.84 9.51
C GLU A 55 19.53 -8.75 10.36
N CYS A 56 20.58 -8.16 9.78
CA CYS A 56 21.86 -7.95 10.44
C CYS A 56 21.96 -6.58 11.11
N HIS A 57 21.45 -5.51 10.48
CA HIS A 57 21.61 -4.13 10.94
C HIS A 57 20.46 -3.66 11.85
N ARG A 58 20.25 -4.40 12.94
CA ARG A 58 19.30 -4.08 14.02
C ARG A 58 20.03 -3.89 15.34
N PRO A 59 19.43 -3.14 16.28
CA PRO A 59 19.96 -3.05 17.64
C PRO A 59 20.14 -4.45 18.24
N ASN A 60 21.31 -4.71 18.80
CA ASN A 60 21.69 -5.99 19.40
C ASN A 60 21.76 -7.18 18.41
N SER A 61 21.82 -6.92 17.10
CA SER A 61 22.15 -7.92 16.09
C SER A 61 23.64 -7.86 15.74
N ILE A 62 24.07 -8.62 14.72
CA ILE A 62 25.47 -8.74 14.33
C ILE A 62 26.02 -7.50 13.60
N GLY A 63 25.14 -6.67 13.05
CA GLY A 63 25.51 -5.47 12.33
C GLY A 63 26.00 -4.38 13.30
N PRO A 64 27.07 -3.65 12.97
CA PRO A 64 27.68 -2.67 13.87
C PRO A 64 26.85 -1.40 14.05
N MET A 65 25.80 -1.21 13.24
CA MET A 65 24.95 -0.03 13.23
C MET A 65 23.51 -0.37 12.84
N SER A 66 22.56 0.45 13.30
CA SER A 66 21.13 0.29 13.00
C SER A 66 20.77 0.91 11.66
N LEU A 67 19.91 0.23 10.90
CA LEU A 67 19.34 0.70 9.63
C LEU A 67 17.81 0.63 9.64
N LEU A 68 17.19 0.87 10.82
CA LEU A 68 15.74 0.77 11.00
C LEU A 68 15.02 2.04 10.56
N THR A 69 15.64 3.21 10.76
CA THR A 69 15.04 4.51 10.43
C THR A 69 15.81 5.23 9.33
N TYR A 70 15.16 6.20 8.68
CA TYR A 70 15.78 7.05 7.67
C TYR A 70 16.99 7.81 8.23
N ASP A 71 16.87 8.36 9.44
CA ASP A 71 17.92 9.18 10.05
C ASP A 71 19.17 8.37 10.39
N GLU A 72 19.01 7.11 10.79
CA GLU A 72 20.13 6.20 11.01
C GLU A 72 20.75 5.78 9.67
N ALA A 73 19.93 5.41 8.69
CA ALA A 73 20.39 4.93 7.39
C ALA A 73 21.10 5.98 6.55
N LYS A 74 20.59 7.23 6.53
CA LYS A 74 21.12 8.30 5.66
C LYS A 74 22.59 8.64 5.92
N VAL A 75 23.06 8.45 7.15
CA VAL A 75 24.45 8.71 7.53
C VAL A 75 25.41 7.76 6.80
N PHE A 76 24.96 6.54 6.51
CA PHE A 76 25.75 5.51 5.83
C PHE A 76 25.49 5.42 4.33
N ALA A 77 24.53 6.19 3.79
CA ALA A 77 24.24 6.22 2.36
C ALA A 77 25.48 6.41 1.45
N PRO A 78 26.49 7.23 1.80
CA PRO A 78 27.69 7.40 0.95
C PRO A 78 28.58 6.15 0.81
N VAL A 79 28.50 5.21 1.77
CA VAL A 79 29.32 4.00 1.82
C VAL A 79 28.57 2.74 1.36
N ILE A 80 27.25 2.81 1.23
CA ILE A 80 26.45 1.74 0.66
C ILE A 80 26.65 1.76 -0.86
N ARG A 81 27.36 0.75 -1.36
CA ARG A 81 27.65 0.52 -2.79
C ARG A 81 26.90 -0.75 -3.20
N TYR A 82 26.49 -0.79 -4.47
CA TYR A 82 25.69 -1.85 -5.12
C TYR A 82 26.09 -3.28 -4.74
#